data_AF-A0A2P2ID65-F1
#
_entry.id   AF-A0A2P2ID65-F1
#
_cell.length_a   1.000
_cell.length_b   1.000
_cell.length_c   1.000
_cell.angle_alpha   90.00
_cell.angle_beta   90.00
_cell.angle_gamma   90.00
#
_symmetry.space_group_name_H-M   'P 1'
#
loop_
_entity.id
_entity.type
_entity.pdbx_description
1 polymer ?
#
loop_
_entity_poly.entity_id
_entity_poly.type
_entity_poly.pdbx_seq_one_letter_code
_entity_poly.pdbx_strand_id
1 'polypeptide(L)'
;GGDSGIGRAIAILFAMEGASSLIVYLPEEEKDAQETKRRVQEAGCECHCLAIDLRKKENCRKVVDVALQSLGGIDILVNNAAYQNMIDDISDLEEAQWENTFNTN
;
A
#
# COMPACT_ATOMS: atom_id res chain seq x y z
N GLY A 1 -0.30 0.37 -1.78
CA GLY A 1 0.81 -0.01 -2.66
C GLY A 1 2.14 0.21 -1.98
N GLY A 2 2.53 -0.70 -1.09
CA GLY A 2 3.92 -0.84 -0.64
C GLY A 2 4.61 -2.06 -1.24
N ASP A 3 3.86 -2.86 -2.00
CA ASP A 3 4.28 -4.08 -2.68
C ASP A 3 5.27 -3.84 -3.80
N SER A 4 5.24 -2.69 -4.49
CA SER A 4 6.01 -2.43 -5.70
C SER A 4 6.38 -0.94 -5.85
N GLY A 5 7.14 -0.63 -6.91
CA GLY A 5 7.47 0.75 -7.31
C GLY A 5 8.07 1.62 -6.19
N ILE A 6 7.56 2.85 -6.08
CA ILE A 6 7.98 3.83 -5.08
C ILE A 6 7.68 3.35 -3.65
N GLY A 7 6.52 2.72 -3.44
CA GLY A 7 6.13 2.21 -2.12
C GLY A 7 7.09 1.14 -1.60
N ARG A 8 7.51 0.21 -2.46
CA ARG A 8 8.55 -0.80 -2.13
C ARG A 8 9.86 -0.14 -1.76
N ALA A 9 10.30 0.85 -2.54
CA ALA A 9 11.56 1.55 -2.27
C ALA A 9 11.52 2.26 -0.91
N ILE A 10 10.40 2.93 -0.59
CA ILE A 10 10.19 3.57 0.72
C ILE A 10 10.27 2.54 1.85
N ALA A 11 9.54 1.43 1.74
CA ALA A 11 9.53 0.40 2.79
C ALA A 11 10.93 -0.15 3.07
N ILE A 12 11.72 -0.41 2.03
CA ILE A 12 13.09 -0.91 2.15
C ILE A 12 14.02 0.16 2.77
N LEU A 13 13.92 1.42 2.33
CA LEU A 13 14.74 2.50 2.87
C LEU A 13 14.41 2.78 4.34
N PHE A 14 13.14 2.73 4.72
CA PHE A 14 12.73 2.81 6.13
C PHE A 14 13.33 1.68 6.96
N ALA A 15 13.35 0.45 6.42
CA ALA A 15 13.98 -0.67 7.10
C ALA A 15 15.49 -0.47 7.30
N MET A 16 16.19 0.13 6.34
CA MET A 16 17.61 0.46 6.46
C MET A 16 17.89 1.51 7.55
N GLU A 17 16.89 2.34 7.87
CA GLU A 17 16.93 3.31 8.97
C GLU A 17 16.33 2.77 10.29
N GLY A 18 16.01 1.47 10.35
CA GLY A 18 15.53 0.81 11.56
C GLY A 18 14.02 0.84 11.80
N ALA A 19 13.22 1.25 10.81
CA ALA A 19 11.77 1.28 10.91
C ALA A 19 11.11 0.01 10.35
N SER A 20 10.26 -0.62 11.16
CA SER A 20 9.36 -1.70 10.74
C SER A 20 8.12 -1.14 10.06
N SER A 21 7.51 -1.91 9.15
CA SER A 21 6.42 -1.42 8.31
C SER A 21 5.24 -2.39 8.20
N LEU A 22 4.06 -1.84 7.93
CA LEU A 22 2.93 -2.58 7.37
C LEU A 22 2.68 -2.04 5.97
N ILE A 23 2.70 -2.93 4.97
CA ILE A 23 2.38 -2.58 3.59
C ILE A 23 0.98 -3.09 3.21
N VAL A 24 0.24 -2.23 2.51
CA VAL A 24 -1.08 -2.54 1.93
C VAL A 24 -0.97 -2.62 0.42
N TYR A 25 -1.67 -3.57 -0.18
CA TYR A 25 -1.67 -3.87 -1.61
C TYR A 25 -2.94 -4.65 -1.98
N LEU A 26 -3.21 -4.84 -3.27
CA LEU A 26 -4.35 -5.65 -3.73
C LEU A 26 -4.02 -7.15 -3.73
N PRO A 27 -5.00 -8.06 -3.53
CA PRO A 27 -4.73 -9.50 -3.46
C PRO A 27 -3.95 -10.08 -4.64
N GLU A 28 -4.11 -9.51 -5.84
CA GLU A 28 -3.41 -9.96 -7.05
C GLU A 28 -1.90 -9.67 -7.02
N GLU A 29 -1.46 -8.75 -6.15
CA GLU A 29 -0.08 -8.27 -6.01
C GLU A 29 0.70 -9.03 -4.90
N GLU A 30 0.13 -10.09 -4.33
CA GLU A 30 0.69 -10.84 -3.19
C GLU A 30 2.15 -11.26 -3.41
N LYS A 31 2.50 -11.72 -4.61
CA LYS A 31 3.87 -12.12 -4.93
C LYS A 31 4.86 -10.97 -4.79
N ASP A 32 4.47 -9.77 -5.23
CA ASP A 32 5.30 -8.56 -5.15
C ASP A 32 5.39 -8.04 -3.72
N ALA A 33 4.33 -8.16 -2.94
CA ALA A 33 4.33 -7.84 -1.52
C ALA A 33 5.30 -8.74 -0.73
N GLN A 34 5.31 -10.05 -0.99
CA GLN A 34 6.24 -10.98 -0.35
C GLN A 34 7.70 -10.67 -0.69
N GLU A 35 7.99 -10.22 -1.91
CA GLU A 35 9.34 -9.77 -2.26
C GLU A 35 9.74 -8.51 -1.49
N THR A 36 8.84 -7.53 -1.34
CA THR A 36 9.10 -6.35 -0.51
C THR A 36 9.35 -6.75 0.95
N LYS A 37 8.51 -7.62 1.51
CA LYS A 37 8.66 -8.13 2.87
C LYS A 37 10.01 -8.78 3.09
N ARG A 38 10.43 -9.66 2.17
CA ARG A 38 11.74 -10.32 2.22
C ARG A 38 12.87 -9.30 2.26
N ARG A 39 12.84 -8.27 1.42
CA ARG A 39 13.88 -7.23 1.36
C ARG A 39 13.90 -6.34 2.61
N VAL A 40 12.74 -6.02 3.20
CA VAL A 40 12.67 -5.32 4.49
C VAL A 40 13.28 -6.18 5.61
N GLN A 41 12.98 -7.47 5.63
CA GLN A 41 13.54 -8.41 6.61
C GLN A 41 15.05 -8.59 6.46
N GLU A 42 15.57 -8.59 5.24
CA GLU A 42 17.02 -8.57 4.98
C GLU A 42 17.73 -7.32 5.52
N ALA A 43 17.02 -6.18 5.59
CA ALA A 43 17.52 -4.96 6.22
C ALA A 43 17.36 -4.96 7.76
N GLY A 44 16.82 -6.03 8.35
CA GLY A 44 16.77 -6.24 9.80
C GLY A 44 15.51 -5.74 10.49
N CYS A 45 14.48 -5.30 9.75
CA CYS A 45 13.21 -4.83 10.31
C CYS A 45 12.04 -5.77 9.98
N GLU A 46 10.93 -5.63 10.72
CA GLU A 46 9.71 -6.37 10.43
C GLU A 46 8.91 -5.73 9.30
N CYS A 47 8.27 -6.57 8.48
CA CYS A 47 7.31 -6.13 7.48
C CYS A 47 6.05 -7.01 7.54
N HIS A 48 4.93 -6.37 7.85
CA HIS A 48 3.61 -6.97 7.79
C HIS A 48 2.96 -6.68 6.46
N CYS A 49 2.23 -7.65 5.93
CA CYS A 49 1.57 -7.57 4.65
C CYS A 49 0.06 -7.68 4.87
N LEU A 50 -0.71 -6.77 4.27
CA LEU A 50 -2.16 -6.80 4.31
C LEU A 50 -2.74 -6.57 2.91
N ALA A 51 -3.16 -7.65 2.26
CA ALA A 51 -3.91 -7.61 1.01
C ALA A 51 -5.34 -7.10 1.26
N ILE A 52 -5.62 -5.85 0.90
CA ILE A 52 -6.94 -5.23 1.12
C ILE A 52 -7.16 -4.03 0.19
N ASP A 53 -8.41 -3.89 -0.27
CA ASP A 53 -8.82 -2.78 -1.13
C ASP A 53 -9.18 -1.53 -0.30
N LEU A 54 -8.40 -0.45 -0.48
CA LEU A 54 -8.56 0.81 0.24
C LEU A 54 -9.75 1.67 -0.24
N ARG A 55 -10.40 1.33 -1.36
CA ARG A 55 -11.59 2.05 -1.86
C ARG A 55 -12.79 1.94 -0.92
N LYS A 56 -12.72 1.06 0.09
CA LYS A 56 -13.77 0.83 1.08
C LYS A 56 -13.38 1.43 2.42
N LYS A 57 -14.21 2.33 2.94
CA LYS A 57 -13.95 3.06 4.21
C LYS A 57 -13.68 2.13 5.38
N GLU A 58 -14.41 1.03 5.46
CA GLU A 58 -14.24 -0.01 6.48
C GLU A 58 -12.88 -0.71 6.39
N ASN A 59 -12.32 -0.84 5.19
CA ASN A 59 -11.01 -1.43 4.99
C ASN A 59 -9.90 -0.48 5.44
N CYS A 60 -10.03 0.82 5.20
CA CYS A 60 -9.09 1.81 5.74
C CYS A 60 -9.00 1.76 7.27
N ARG A 61 -10.14 1.56 7.95
CA ARG A 61 -10.16 1.39 9.41
C ARG A 61 -9.45 0.11 9.85
N LYS A 62 -9.75 -1.01 9.19
CA LYS A 62 -9.07 -2.29 9.45
C LYS A 62 -7.56 -2.20 9.28
N VAL A 63 -7.07 -1.47 8.27
CA VAL A 63 -5.63 -1.25 8.07
C VAL A 63 -4.99 -0.59 9.29
N VAL A 64 -5.63 0.46 9.82
CA VAL A 64 -5.16 1.15 11.03
C VAL A 64 -5.19 0.22 12.23
N ASP A 65 -6.28 -0.54 12.43
CA ASP A 65 -6.40 -1.49 13.54
C ASP A 65 -5.29 -2.57 13.49
N VAL A 66 -5.03 -3.14 12.31
CA VAL A 66 -3.98 -4.13 12.12
C VAL A 66 -2.60 -3.50 12.36
N ALA A 67 -2.34 -2.29 11.86
CA ALA A 67 -1.06 -1.61 12.06
C ALA A 67 -0.80 -1.33 13.55
N LEU A 68 -1.82 -0.87 14.30
CA LEU A 68 -1.72 -0.66 15.75
C LEU A 68 -1.43 -1.98 16.48
N GLN A 69 -2.08 -3.07 16.08
CA GLN A 69 -1.87 -4.38 16.68
C GLN A 69 -0.49 -4.96 16.36
N SER A 70 -0.01 -4.83 15.12
CA SER A 70 1.21 -5.47 14.67
C SER A 70 2.48 -4.67 15.00
N LEU A 71 2.41 -3.35 14.91
CA LEU A 71 3.56 -2.45 15.13
C LEU A 71 3.57 -1.83 16.53
N GLY A 72 2.47 -1.92 17.29
CA GLY A 72 2.32 -1.29 18.61
C GLY A 72 2.09 0.22 18.57
N GLY A 73 2.06 0.83 17.38
CA GLY A 73 1.88 2.27 17.17
C GLY A 73 2.03 2.64 15.69
N ILE A 74 1.77 3.91 15.36
CA ILE A 74 1.98 4.47 14.02
C ILE A 74 2.64 5.84 14.16
N ASP A 75 3.91 5.95 13.77
CA ASP A 75 4.65 7.21 13.75
C ASP A 75 4.66 7.86 12.35
N ILE A 76 4.61 7.05 11.29
CA ILE A 76 4.71 7.48 9.90
C ILE A 76 3.59 6.82 9.09
N LEU A 77 2.83 7.62 8.33
CA LEU A 77 1.84 7.17 7.37
C LEU A 77 2.22 7.65 5.97
N VAL A 78 2.24 6.73 5.00
CA VAL A 78 2.54 7.04 3.59
C VAL A 78 1.34 6.66 2.72
N ASN A 79 0.59 7.67 2.27
CA ASN A 79 -0.47 7.49 1.27
C ASN A 79 0.16 7.44 -0.12
N ASN A 80 0.49 6.23 -0.58
CA ASN A 80 1.15 5.99 -1.87
C ASN A 80 0.31 5.16 -2.86
N ALA A 81 -0.70 4.42 -2.39
CA ALA A 81 -1.56 3.66 -3.30
C ALA A 81 -2.27 4.62 -4.26
N ALA A 82 -2.30 4.28 -5.55
CA ALA A 82 -2.99 5.07 -6.55
C ALA A 82 -3.50 4.19 -7.68
N TYR A 83 -4.59 4.62 -8.31
CA TYR A 83 -5.06 4.08 -9.58
C TYR A 83 -4.80 5.10 -10.69
N GLN A 84 -4.28 4.62 -11.81
CA GLN A 84 -4.07 5.41 -13.02
C GLN A 84 -4.51 4.60 -14.24
N ASN A 85 -5.45 5.16 -14.99
CA ASN A 85 -5.81 4.69 -16.32
C ASN A 85 -5.91 5.92 -17.23
N MET A 86 -5.12 5.93 -18.31
CA MET A 86 -5.02 7.10 -19.19
C MET A 86 -6.16 7.08 -20.21
N ILE A 87 -6.73 8.25 -20.46
CA ILE A 87 -7.64 8.51 -21.58
C ILE A 87 -7.15 9.77 -22.30
N ASP A 88 -7.32 9.82 -23.61
CA ASP A 88 -6.89 10.95 -24.43
C ASP A 88 -7.95 12.06 -24.47
N ASP A 89 -9.23 11.69 -24.44
CA ASP A 89 -10.38 12.61 -24.46
C ASP A 89 -11.32 12.35 -23.28
N ILE A 90 -11.87 13.42 -22.70
CA ILE A 90 -12.78 13.33 -21.55
C ILE A 90 -14.11 12.65 -21.89
N SER A 91 -14.54 12.69 -23.15
CA SER A 91 -15.78 12.04 -23.60
C SER A 91 -15.69 10.51 -23.59
N ASP A 92 -14.47 9.95 -23.57
CA ASP A 92 -14.22 8.51 -23.44
C ASP A 92 -14.16 8.05 -21.96
N LEU A 93 -14.29 8.98 -21.01
CA LEU A 93 -14.24 8.65 -19.59
C LEU A 93 -15.52 7.94 -19.13
N GLU A 94 -15.40 6.67 -18.81
CA GLU A 94 -16.47 5.93 -18.15
C GLU A 94 -16.62 6.38 -16.67
N GLU A 95 -17.87 6.46 -16.20
CA GLU A 95 -18.19 6.79 -14.81
C GLU A 95 -17.48 5.85 -13.82
N ALA A 96 -17.39 4.56 -14.16
CA ALA A 96 -16.68 3.57 -13.34
C ALA A 96 -15.18 3.87 -13.19
N GLN A 97 -14.52 4.37 -14.23
CA GLN A 97 -13.12 4.79 -14.15
C GLN A 97 -12.95 6.03 -13.27
N TRP A 98 -13.87 6.99 -13.42
CA TRP A 98 -13.89 8.18 -12.57
C TRP A 98 -14.04 7.81 -11.09
N GLU A 99 -15.07 7.03 -10.75
CA GLU A 99 -15.29 6.56 -9.39
C GLU A 99 -14.11 5.76 -8.87
N ASN A 100 -13.53 4.88 -9.68
CA ASN A 100 -12.39 4.08 -9.26
C ASN A 100 -11.17 4.96 -8.92
N THR A 101 -10.91 5.98 -9.74
CA THR A 101 -9.81 6.92 -9.53
C THR A 101 -10.00 7.72 -8.24
N PHE A 102 -11.18 8.32 -8.06
CA PHE A 102 -11.48 9.15 -6.87
C PHE A 102 -11.66 8.35 -5.58
N ASN A 103 -12.11 7.10 -5.65
CA ASN A 103 -12.20 6.24 -4.47
C ASN A 103 -10.82 5.71 -4.03
N THR A 104 -9.83 5.70 -4.92
CA THR A 104 -8.47 5.17 -4.61
C THR A 104 -7.54 6.26 -4.11
N ASN A 105 -7.56 7.45 -4.73
CA ASN A 105 -6.56 8.51 -4.59
C ASN A 105 -7.01 9.61 -3.62
#